data_AF-A0A9N8LIB3-F1
#
_entry.id   AF-A0A9N8LIB3-F1
#
_cell.length_a   1.000
_cell.length_b   1.000
_cell.length_c   1.000
_cell.angle_alpha   90.00
_cell.angle_beta   90.00
_cell.angle_gamma   90.00
#
_symmetry.space_group_name_H-M   'P 1'
#
loop_
_entity.id
_entity.type
_entity.pdbx_description
1 polymer ?
#
loop_
_entity_poly.entity_id
_entity_poly.type
_entity_poly.pdbx_seq_one_letter_code
_entity_poly.pdbx_strand_id
1 'polypeptide(L)'
;MVDYGLTRISAAARTAAMGPAPQVFPPVWFRRLMASIFSPQVASAVPGVLPRLPPWLRSVLTLLVILNAKNFMGVWHARIFWEPILFRMRAVPAIHPLLPWIRSNAFATREPGAEPPLKLDSLPLGKDIFEYKTTWTFYVDLADADWNMHLSNSCYASRLDFVRAEHIQKSFMLSHFDGCGWALGGTIFNYHKEIPMFSKYALTVQVAGWDQKWMYLVARWTPPPDDVDEETAEVLEQTKPKRTLSSVELRKFAASVMQSQREAEKGKGKADEGSGAATPETRPSSNDTAPKTSKSTPTTVYATAVSRY
;
A
#
# COMPACT_ATOMS: atom_id res chain seq x y z
N MET A 1 -12.02 -11.28 -86.63
CA MET A 1 -12.50 -11.94 -85.39
C MET A 1 -11.65 -11.38 -84.27
N VAL A 2 -12.28 -10.64 -83.36
CA VAL A 2 -11.62 -9.73 -82.40
C VAL A 2 -11.04 -10.53 -81.24
N ASP A 3 -9.75 -10.30 -80.96
CA ASP A 3 -8.99 -10.86 -79.84
C ASP A 3 -9.30 -10.04 -78.58
N TYR A 4 -10.04 -10.61 -77.63
CA TYR A 4 -10.35 -9.97 -76.35
C TYR A 4 -9.28 -10.36 -75.32
N GLY A 5 -8.22 -9.55 -75.27
CA GLY A 5 -7.13 -9.68 -74.30
C GLY A 5 -7.60 -9.56 -72.85
N LEU A 6 -7.65 -10.70 -72.16
CA LEU A 6 -7.77 -10.77 -70.70
C LEU A 6 -6.38 -10.63 -70.08
N THR A 7 -5.97 -9.39 -69.85
CA THR A 7 -4.76 -9.03 -69.09
C THR A 7 -4.90 -9.46 -67.64
N ARG A 8 -3.93 -10.26 -67.17
CA ARG A 8 -3.74 -10.62 -65.76
C ARG A 8 -3.50 -9.35 -64.94
N ILE A 9 -4.51 -8.90 -64.20
CA ILE A 9 -4.33 -7.85 -63.19
C ILE A 9 -3.48 -8.44 -62.06
N SER A 10 -2.28 -7.88 -61.87
CA SER A 10 -1.36 -8.30 -60.82
C SER A 10 -1.96 -8.03 -59.44
N ALA A 11 -1.62 -8.87 -58.46
CA ALA A 11 -2.11 -8.75 -57.09
C ALA A 11 -1.79 -7.37 -56.44
N ALA A 12 -0.81 -6.63 -56.98
CA ALA A 12 -0.43 -5.30 -56.51
C ALA A 12 -1.52 -4.23 -56.72
N ALA A 13 -2.40 -4.40 -57.73
CA ALA A 13 -3.46 -3.44 -58.00
C ALA A 13 -4.63 -3.53 -56.99
N ARG A 14 -4.77 -4.66 -56.27
CA ARG A 14 -5.84 -4.82 -55.26
C ARG A 14 -5.52 -4.13 -53.93
N THR A 15 -4.26 -3.90 -53.61
CA THR A 15 -3.83 -3.24 -52.38
C THR A 15 -3.96 -1.71 -52.41
N ALA A 16 -4.10 -1.10 -53.59
CA ALA A 16 -4.19 0.36 -53.73
C ALA A 16 -5.59 0.94 -53.47
N ALA A 17 -6.63 0.10 -53.32
CA ALA A 17 -8.02 0.54 -53.15
C ALA A 17 -8.55 0.44 -51.70
N MET A 18 -7.72 0.06 -50.72
CA MET A 18 -8.09 0.10 -49.31
C MET A 18 -7.56 1.38 -48.69
N GLY A 19 -8.46 2.30 -48.29
CA GLY A 19 -8.12 3.43 -47.45
C GLY A 19 -7.40 3.00 -46.16
N PRO A 20 -6.79 3.93 -45.40
CA PRO A 20 -6.10 3.60 -44.16
C PRO A 20 -7.01 2.76 -43.28
N ALA A 21 -6.52 1.57 -42.90
CA ALA A 21 -7.29 0.63 -42.10
C ALA A 21 -7.85 1.37 -40.87
N PRO A 22 -9.14 1.21 -40.53
CA PRO A 22 -9.72 1.90 -39.38
C PRO A 22 -8.85 1.60 -38.16
N GLN A 23 -8.50 2.64 -37.39
CA GLN A 23 -7.79 2.50 -36.13
C GLN A 23 -8.73 1.85 -35.11
N VAL A 24 -8.95 0.55 -35.25
CA VAL A 24 -9.72 -0.24 -34.31
C VAL A 24 -8.73 -0.73 -33.24
N PHE A 25 -8.93 -0.27 -32.01
CA PHE A 25 -8.19 -0.77 -30.84
C PHE A 25 -8.77 -2.13 -30.40
N PRO A 26 -7.95 -3.17 -30.14
CA PRO A 26 -6.49 -3.17 -30.20
C PRO A 26 -5.92 -3.31 -31.63
N PRO A 27 -4.66 -2.89 -31.88
CA PRO A 27 -4.03 -2.91 -33.20
C PRO A 27 -4.10 -4.27 -33.90
N VAL A 28 -4.09 -4.28 -35.24
CA VAL A 28 -4.19 -5.53 -36.04
C VAL A 28 -3.08 -6.52 -35.71
N TRP A 29 -1.85 -6.05 -35.47
CA TRP A 29 -0.75 -6.92 -35.06
C TRP A 29 -1.01 -7.60 -33.71
N PHE A 30 -1.62 -6.87 -32.76
CA PHE A 30 -1.97 -7.40 -31.44
C PHE A 30 -3.10 -8.42 -31.56
N ARG A 31 -4.12 -8.14 -32.38
CA ARG A 31 -5.19 -9.11 -32.69
C ARG A 31 -4.64 -10.38 -33.32
N ARG A 32 -3.70 -10.28 -34.27
CA ARG A 32 -3.04 -11.43 -34.90
C ARG A 32 -2.17 -12.21 -33.91
N LEU A 33 -1.44 -11.52 -33.04
CA LEU A 33 -0.65 -12.14 -31.97
C LEU A 33 -1.57 -12.92 -31.01
N MET A 34 -2.63 -12.29 -30.50
CA MET A 34 -3.61 -12.94 -29.63
C MET A 34 -4.29 -14.11 -30.33
N ALA A 35 -4.71 -13.94 -31.59
CA ALA A 35 -5.30 -15.03 -32.37
C ALA A 35 -4.33 -16.21 -32.59
N SER A 36 -3.02 -15.95 -32.67
CA SER A 36 -2.00 -17.01 -32.77
C SER A 36 -1.78 -17.75 -31.46
N ILE A 37 -1.73 -17.02 -30.33
CA ILE A 37 -1.56 -17.58 -28.98
C ILE A 37 -2.77 -18.43 -28.59
N PHE A 38 -3.98 -17.97 -28.92
CA PHE A 38 -5.23 -18.68 -28.64
C PHE A 38 -5.73 -19.50 -29.83
N SER A 39 -4.86 -19.80 -30.81
CA SER A 39 -5.25 -20.62 -31.95
C SER A 39 -5.61 -22.03 -31.51
N PRO A 40 -6.60 -22.69 -32.15
CA PRO A 40 -6.96 -24.08 -31.85
C PRO A 40 -5.78 -25.04 -31.99
N GLN A 41 -4.80 -24.71 -32.82
CA GLN A 41 -3.57 -25.49 -33.05
C GLN A 41 -2.62 -25.43 -31.85
N VAL A 42 -2.43 -24.26 -31.23
CA VAL A 42 -1.66 -24.13 -29.99
C VAL A 42 -2.41 -24.76 -28.82
N ALA A 43 -3.73 -24.53 -28.72
CA ALA A 43 -4.58 -25.10 -27.68
C ALA A 43 -4.69 -26.63 -27.75
N SER A 44 -4.56 -27.25 -28.93
CA SER A 44 -4.55 -28.71 -29.12
C SER A 44 -3.15 -29.34 -29.00
N ALA A 45 -2.07 -28.55 -29.13
CA ALA A 45 -0.70 -29.01 -28.93
C ALA A 45 -0.30 -29.13 -27.45
N VAL A 46 -0.83 -28.26 -26.58
CA VAL A 46 -0.49 -28.23 -25.14
C VAL A 46 -0.98 -29.47 -24.35
N PRO A 47 -2.21 -30.00 -24.56
CA PRO A 47 -2.68 -31.18 -23.84
C PRO A 47 -1.95 -32.48 -24.21
N GLY A 48 -1.22 -32.51 -25.34
CA GLY A 48 -0.61 -33.73 -25.86
C GLY A 48 0.71 -34.13 -25.21
N VAL A 49 1.42 -33.21 -24.54
CA VAL A 49 2.79 -33.48 -24.06
C VAL A 49 2.79 -34.08 -22.66
N LEU A 50 1.96 -33.57 -21.76
CA LEU A 50 1.91 -34.00 -20.35
C LEU A 50 1.51 -35.47 -20.14
N PRO A 51 0.50 -36.03 -20.87
CA PRO A 51 0.11 -37.44 -20.76
C PRO A 51 1.10 -38.42 -21.38
N ARG A 52 2.16 -37.93 -22.07
CA ARG A 52 3.21 -38.77 -22.67
C ARG A 52 4.42 -38.97 -21.74
N LEU A 53 4.51 -38.20 -20.66
CA LEU A 53 5.61 -38.30 -19.70
C LEU A 53 5.41 -39.49 -18.76
N PRO A 54 6.47 -40.08 -18.17
CA PRO A 54 6.34 -41.06 -17.10
C PRO A 54 5.53 -40.51 -15.90
N PRO A 55 4.78 -41.34 -15.15
CA PRO A 55 3.94 -40.88 -14.04
C PRO A 55 4.68 -40.06 -12.99
N TRP A 56 5.91 -40.47 -12.62
CA TRP A 56 6.72 -39.74 -11.64
C TRP A 56 7.08 -38.33 -12.11
N LEU A 57 7.39 -38.15 -13.40
CA LEU A 57 7.74 -36.85 -13.97
C LEU A 57 6.52 -35.93 -14.04
N ARG A 58 5.33 -36.48 -14.32
CA ARG A 58 4.07 -35.73 -14.23
C ARG A 58 3.83 -35.23 -12.81
N SER A 59 4.02 -36.08 -11.80
CA SER A 59 3.90 -35.69 -10.39
C SER A 59 4.88 -34.58 -10.02
N VAL A 60 6.15 -34.69 -10.43
CA VAL A 60 7.17 -33.66 -10.19
C VAL A 60 6.80 -32.33 -10.85
N LEU A 61 6.40 -32.35 -12.12
CA LEU A 61 5.99 -31.13 -12.84
C LEU A 61 4.73 -30.50 -12.25
N THR A 62 3.77 -31.33 -11.84
CA THR A 62 2.54 -30.86 -11.20
C THR A 62 2.85 -30.21 -9.85
N LEU A 63 3.72 -30.84 -9.04
CA LEU A 63 4.19 -30.28 -7.78
C LEU A 63 4.94 -28.96 -8.02
N LEU A 64 5.80 -28.89 -9.03
CA LEU A 64 6.54 -27.68 -9.39
C LEU A 64 5.60 -26.52 -9.77
N VAL A 65 4.54 -26.81 -10.53
CA VAL A 65 3.48 -25.85 -10.88
C VAL A 65 2.74 -25.36 -9.64
N ILE A 66 2.38 -26.26 -8.72
CA ILE A 66 1.69 -25.91 -7.47
C ILE A 66 2.59 -25.03 -6.60
N LEU A 67 3.85 -25.43 -6.40
CA LEU A 67 4.81 -24.70 -5.58
C LEU A 67 5.16 -23.33 -6.17
N ASN A 68 5.14 -23.17 -7.50
CA ASN A 68 5.40 -21.90 -8.18
C ASN A 68 4.15 -21.12 -8.59
N ALA A 69 2.95 -21.55 -8.16
CA ALA A 69 1.70 -20.93 -8.61
C ALA A 69 1.63 -19.42 -8.30
N LYS A 70 2.31 -18.99 -7.23
CA LYS A 70 2.42 -17.58 -6.82
C LYS A 70 3.18 -16.70 -7.82
N ASN A 71 4.08 -17.30 -8.59
CA ASN A 71 5.00 -16.63 -9.51
C ASN A 71 4.46 -16.58 -10.94
N PHE A 72 3.26 -17.13 -11.20
CA PHE A 72 2.65 -17.00 -12.52
C PHE A 72 2.34 -15.55 -12.87
N MET A 73 2.49 -15.25 -14.16
CA MET A 73 2.18 -13.94 -14.71
C MET A 73 0.74 -13.54 -14.34
N GLY A 74 0.59 -12.31 -13.83
CA GLY A 74 -0.71 -11.77 -13.43
C GLY A 74 -1.11 -12.06 -11.98
N VAL A 75 -0.55 -13.08 -11.30
CA VAL A 75 -0.90 -13.39 -9.89
C VAL A 75 -0.48 -12.27 -8.95
N TRP A 76 0.72 -11.71 -9.15
CA TRP A 76 1.18 -10.55 -8.40
C TRP A 76 0.28 -9.33 -8.59
N HIS A 77 -0.12 -9.02 -9.83
CA HIS A 77 -1.02 -7.90 -10.14
C HIS A 77 -2.38 -8.10 -9.47
N ALA A 78 -2.94 -9.32 -9.57
CA ALA A 78 -4.20 -9.65 -8.93
C ALA A 78 -4.10 -9.41 -7.41
N ARG A 79 -3.03 -9.86 -6.76
CA ARG A 79 -2.81 -9.61 -5.32
C ARG A 79 -2.72 -8.12 -5.01
N ILE A 80 -1.81 -7.39 -5.66
CA ILE A 80 -1.61 -5.97 -5.38
C ILE A 80 -2.87 -5.15 -5.57
N PHE A 81 -3.66 -5.41 -6.61
CA PHE A 81 -4.84 -4.61 -6.89
C PHE A 81 -6.08 -5.07 -6.14
N TRP A 82 -6.14 -6.32 -5.67
CA TRP A 82 -7.33 -6.88 -5.02
C TRP A 82 -7.81 -6.05 -3.82
N GLU A 83 -6.95 -5.81 -2.83
CA GLU A 83 -7.33 -5.06 -1.63
C GLU A 83 -7.66 -3.59 -1.92
N PRO A 84 -6.86 -2.83 -2.70
CA PRO A 84 -7.24 -1.51 -3.19
C PRO A 84 -8.59 -1.46 -3.90
N ILE A 85 -8.88 -2.43 -4.78
CA ILE A 85 -10.14 -2.52 -5.52
C ILE A 85 -11.31 -2.75 -4.55
N LEU A 86 -11.19 -3.73 -3.65
CA LEU A 86 -12.23 -4.02 -2.67
C LEU A 86 -12.49 -2.84 -1.74
N PHE A 87 -11.43 -2.16 -1.31
CA PHE A 87 -11.55 -0.97 -0.48
C PHE A 87 -12.26 0.18 -1.22
N ARG A 88 -11.92 0.41 -2.49
CA ARG A 88 -12.62 1.38 -3.36
C ARG A 88 -14.10 1.05 -3.52
N MET A 89 -14.44 -0.21 -3.73
CA MET A 89 -15.85 -0.64 -3.81
C MET A 89 -16.63 -0.32 -2.54
N ARG A 90 -15.98 -0.39 -1.37
CA ARG A 90 -16.62 -0.09 -0.07
C ARG A 90 -16.72 1.41 0.22
N ALA A 91 -15.66 2.16 -0.11
CA ALA A 91 -15.54 3.58 0.20
C ALA A 91 -16.18 4.52 -0.82
N VAL A 92 -16.20 4.13 -2.10
CA VAL A 92 -16.79 4.90 -3.19
C VAL A 92 -17.68 3.99 -4.03
N PRO A 93 -18.77 3.45 -3.48
CA PRO A 93 -19.63 2.49 -4.19
C PRO A 93 -20.34 3.13 -5.41
N ALA A 94 -20.40 4.46 -5.46
CA ALA A 94 -20.95 5.20 -6.59
C ALA A 94 -20.06 5.13 -7.86
N ILE A 95 -18.80 4.71 -7.78
CA ILE A 95 -17.88 4.64 -8.92
C ILE A 95 -17.42 3.21 -9.14
N HIS A 96 -17.44 2.74 -10.39
CA HIS A 96 -16.94 1.40 -10.71
C HIS A 96 -15.44 1.29 -10.41
N PRO A 97 -14.99 0.26 -9.67
CA PRO A 97 -13.64 0.21 -9.11
C PRO A 97 -12.53 0.06 -10.16
N LEU A 98 -12.85 -0.48 -11.34
CA LEU A 98 -11.90 -0.67 -12.45
C LEU A 98 -12.08 0.35 -13.58
N LEU A 99 -13.24 0.98 -13.67
CA LEU A 99 -13.64 1.81 -14.82
C LEU A 99 -14.21 3.12 -14.27
N PRO A 100 -13.37 4.09 -13.88
CA PRO A 100 -13.78 5.28 -13.12
C PRO A 100 -14.83 6.16 -13.83
N TRP A 101 -15.01 5.98 -15.13
CA TRP A 101 -16.02 6.67 -15.95
C TRP A 101 -17.43 6.09 -15.80
N ILE A 102 -17.59 4.89 -15.23
CA ILE A 102 -18.91 4.30 -14.94
C ILE A 102 -19.31 4.72 -13.53
N ARG A 103 -20.35 5.55 -13.44
CA ARG A 103 -20.91 6.08 -12.18
C ARG A 103 -22.32 5.52 -11.95
N SER A 104 -22.67 5.31 -10.69
CA SER A 104 -23.98 4.86 -10.25
C SER A 104 -24.50 5.77 -9.12
N ASN A 105 -25.79 6.13 -9.19
CA ASN A 105 -26.47 6.93 -8.17
C ASN A 105 -27.22 6.05 -7.15
N ALA A 106 -27.01 4.73 -7.19
CA ALA A 106 -27.78 3.76 -6.41
C ALA A 106 -27.42 3.78 -4.90
N PHE A 107 -26.27 4.36 -4.53
CA PHE A 107 -25.77 4.35 -3.16
C PHE A 107 -25.86 5.75 -2.54
N ALA A 108 -26.71 5.88 -1.52
CA ALA A 108 -26.81 7.10 -0.73
C ALA A 108 -25.47 7.39 -0.03
N THR A 109 -24.93 8.59 -0.26
CA THR A 109 -23.63 8.98 0.27
C THR A 109 -23.79 10.13 1.26
N ARG A 110 -22.97 10.14 2.33
CA ARG A 110 -23.25 10.88 3.56
C ARG A 110 -22.62 12.28 3.67
N GLU A 111 -21.73 12.69 2.77
CA GLU A 111 -21.15 14.04 2.83
C GLU A 111 -21.61 14.94 1.67
N PRO A 112 -22.32 16.04 1.97
CA PRO A 112 -22.55 17.12 1.00
C PRO A 112 -21.24 17.91 0.79
N GLY A 113 -20.69 17.92 -0.43
CA GLY A 113 -19.58 18.81 -0.83
C GLY A 113 -18.25 18.14 -1.19
N ALA A 114 -18.08 16.82 -0.97
CA ALA A 114 -16.93 16.07 -1.45
C ALA A 114 -17.25 15.40 -2.81
N GLU A 115 -16.46 15.70 -3.84
CA GLU A 115 -16.49 14.99 -5.12
C GLU A 115 -15.23 14.12 -5.25
N PRO A 116 -15.35 12.78 -5.32
CA PRO A 116 -16.58 11.99 -5.39
C PRO A 116 -17.23 11.74 -4.01
N PRO A 117 -18.52 11.38 -3.98
CA PRO A 117 -19.23 11.02 -2.76
C PRO A 117 -18.55 9.85 -2.01
N LEU A 118 -18.16 10.06 -0.74
CA LEU A 118 -17.48 9.09 0.14
C LEU A 118 -18.39 8.44 1.20
N LYS A 119 -18.23 7.12 1.39
CA LYS A 119 -18.86 6.38 2.50
C LYS A 119 -17.96 6.41 3.74
N LEU A 120 -18.20 7.39 4.62
CA LEU A 120 -17.42 7.64 5.84
C LEU A 120 -17.23 6.43 6.76
N ASP A 121 -18.26 5.59 6.92
CA ASP A 121 -18.22 4.40 7.78
C ASP A 121 -17.09 3.41 7.41
N SER A 122 -16.61 3.45 6.17
CA SER A 122 -15.56 2.57 5.67
C SER A 122 -14.15 3.17 5.74
N LEU A 123 -14.05 4.47 6.03
CA LEU A 123 -12.78 5.19 6.10
C LEU A 123 -12.24 5.16 7.54
N PRO A 124 -10.91 5.13 7.74
CA PRO A 124 -10.29 5.17 9.05
C PRO A 124 -10.33 6.58 9.68
N LEU A 125 -11.51 7.18 9.79
CA LEU A 125 -11.70 8.54 10.31
C LEU A 125 -11.36 8.63 11.80
N GLY A 126 -10.85 9.80 12.21
CA GLY A 126 -10.51 10.09 13.61
C GLY A 126 -9.23 9.45 14.13
N LYS A 127 -8.48 8.74 13.29
CA LYS A 127 -7.14 8.22 13.63
C LYS A 127 -6.07 9.21 13.19
N ASP A 128 -5.06 9.43 14.04
CA ASP A 128 -3.87 10.17 13.64
C ASP A 128 -3.15 9.39 12.53
N ILE A 129 -2.79 10.09 11.45
CA ILE A 129 -2.09 9.52 10.30
C ILE A 129 -0.74 8.90 10.68
N PHE A 130 -0.08 9.43 11.70
CA PHE A 130 1.20 8.90 12.19
C PHE A 130 1.02 7.68 13.09
N GLU A 131 -0.16 7.51 13.69
CA GLU A 131 -0.50 6.35 14.52
C GLU A 131 -1.17 5.24 13.69
N TYR A 132 -1.73 5.57 12.53
CA TYR A 132 -2.34 4.60 11.63
C TYR A 132 -1.29 3.67 11.03
N LYS A 133 -1.50 2.37 11.24
CA LYS A 133 -0.61 1.30 10.78
C LYS A 133 -1.39 0.29 9.96
N THR A 134 -0.79 -0.14 8.86
CA THR A 134 -1.29 -1.28 8.08
C THR A 134 -0.34 -2.44 8.32
N THR A 135 -0.86 -3.53 8.92
CA THR A 135 -0.08 -4.71 9.26
C THR A 135 -0.61 -5.93 8.52
N TRP A 136 0.30 -6.71 7.93
CA TRP A 136 0.00 -7.99 7.30
C TRP A 136 0.90 -9.09 7.82
N THR A 137 0.31 -10.25 8.07
CA THR A 137 1.07 -11.46 8.42
C THR A 137 1.30 -12.28 7.16
N PHE A 138 2.56 -12.66 6.93
CA PHE A 138 2.99 -13.50 5.83
C PHE A 138 3.65 -14.77 6.35
N TYR A 139 3.77 -15.76 5.48
CA TYR A 139 4.47 -17.01 5.71
C TYR A 139 5.53 -17.20 4.64
N VAL A 140 6.75 -17.58 5.04
CA VAL A 140 7.84 -17.86 4.11
C VAL A 140 7.67 -19.27 3.55
N ASP A 141 7.24 -19.35 2.29
CA ASP A 141 7.17 -20.62 1.59
C ASP A 141 8.48 -20.95 0.86
N LEU A 142 8.49 -22.12 0.19
CA LEU A 142 9.64 -22.58 -0.57
C LEU A 142 9.96 -21.70 -1.80
N ALA A 143 8.97 -20.96 -2.31
CA ALA A 143 9.15 -20.09 -3.48
C ALA A 143 9.67 -18.69 -3.08
N ASP A 144 9.42 -18.27 -1.84
CA ASP A 144 9.88 -17.01 -1.27
C ASP A 144 11.31 -17.10 -0.71
N ALA A 145 11.77 -18.31 -0.36
CA ALA A 145 13.07 -18.55 0.23
C ALA A 145 14.19 -18.74 -0.82
N ASP A 146 15.40 -18.31 -0.48
CA ASP A 146 16.58 -18.44 -1.33
C ASP A 146 17.44 -19.68 -0.97
N TRP A 147 18.61 -19.78 -1.61
CA TRP A 147 19.58 -20.85 -1.37
C TRP A 147 20.00 -20.98 0.10
N ASN A 148 19.98 -19.88 0.85
CA ASN A 148 20.38 -19.87 2.26
C ASN A 148 19.23 -20.27 3.18
N MET A 149 18.09 -20.71 2.66
CA MET A 149 16.91 -21.15 3.42
C MET A 149 16.27 -20.05 4.26
N HIS A 150 16.41 -18.80 3.83
CA HIS A 150 15.78 -17.63 4.44
C HIS A 150 14.99 -16.84 3.39
N LEU A 151 14.10 -15.95 3.84
CA LEU A 151 13.35 -15.08 2.95
C LEU A 151 14.32 -14.31 2.03
N SER A 152 14.16 -14.48 0.72
CA SER A 152 15.02 -13.82 -0.26
C SER A 152 14.91 -12.29 -0.16
N ASN A 153 16.02 -11.60 -0.39
CA ASN A 153 16.08 -10.13 -0.34
C ASN A 153 15.04 -9.46 -1.26
N SER A 154 14.77 -10.04 -2.42
CA SER A 154 13.76 -9.53 -3.37
C SER A 154 12.33 -9.68 -2.85
N CYS A 155 12.07 -10.71 -2.03
CA CYS A 155 10.76 -10.95 -1.45
C CYS A 155 10.37 -9.89 -0.41
N TYR A 156 11.34 -9.26 0.27
CA TYR A 156 11.03 -8.10 1.12
C TYR A 156 10.38 -6.97 0.32
N ALA A 157 10.95 -6.62 -0.84
CA ALA A 157 10.41 -5.56 -1.68
C ALA A 157 9.04 -5.92 -2.26
N SER A 158 8.87 -7.17 -2.75
CA SER A 158 7.60 -7.59 -3.35
C SER A 158 6.44 -7.61 -2.35
N ARG A 159 6.70 -8.01 -1.10
CA ARG A 159 5.71 -8.02 -0.01
C ARG A 159 5.44 -6.59 0.49
N LEU A 160 6.46 -5.75 0.49
CA LEU A 160 6.33 -4.33 0.80
C LEU A 160 5.42 -3.59 -0.18
N ASP A 161 5.51 -3.85 -1.48
CA ASP A 161 4.60 -3.26 -2.48
C ASP A 161 3.13 -3.50 -2.15
N PHE A 162 2.78 -4.73 -1.78
CA PHE A 162 1.41 -5.11 -1.44
C PHE A 162 0.88 -4.30 -0.25
N VAL A 163 1.64 -4.24 0.85
CA VAL A 163 1.20 -3.54 2.07
C VAL A 163 1.20 -2.01 1.88
N ARG A 164 2.18 -1.48 1.14
CA ARG A 164 2.23 -0.04 0.81
C ARG A 164 1.07 0.40 -0.06
N ALA A 165 0.74 -0.38 -1.10
CA ALA A 165 -0.39 -0.08 -1.96
C ALA A 165 -1.69 0.00 -1.15
N GLU A 166 -1.92 -0.95 -0.25
CA GLU A 166 -3.08 -0.90 0.65
C GLU A 166 -3.03 0.31 1.59
N HIS A 167 -1.90 0.56 2.25
CA HIS A 167 -1.75 1.66 3.20
C HIS A 167 -2.05 3.01 2.54
N ILE A 168 -1.44 3.27 1.39
CA ILE A 168 -1.66 4.51 0.62
C ILE A 168 -3.12 4.66 0.24
N GLN A 169 -3.76 3.60 -0.24
CA GLN A 169 -5.17 3.66 -0.64
C GLN A 169 -6.05 3.94 0.58
N LYS A 170 -5.83 3.25 1.71
CA LYS A 170 -6.63 3.44 2.94
C LYS A 170 -6.43 4.80 3.59
N SER A 171 -5.21 5.33 3.59
CA SER A 171 -4.88 6.61 4.21
C SER A 171 -5.19 7.81 3.32
N PHE A 172 -5.06 7.67 2.00
CA PHE A 172 -5.16 8.78 1.04
C PHE A 172 -6.12 8.45 -0.12
N MET A 173 -7.37 8.14 0.21
CA MET A 173 -8.36 7.75 -0.81
C MET A 173 -8.59 8.80 -1.88
N LEU A 174 -8.72 10.06 -1.46
CA LEU A 174 -9.06 11.17 -2.36
C LEU A 174 -7.94 11.52 -3.32
N SER A 175 -6.69 11.16 -3.02
CA SER A 175 -5.53 11.53 -3.84
C SER A 175 -5.72 11.17 -5.32
N HIS A 176 -6.33 10.02 -5.60
CA HIS A 176 -6.51 9.55 -6.98
C HIS A 176 -7.59 10.31 -7.74
N PHE A 177 -8.56 10.90 -7.03
CA PHE A 177 -9.60 11.73 -7.61
C PHE A 177 -9.11 13.18 -7.79
N ASP A 178 -8.25 13.64 -6.90
CA ASP A 178 -7.63 14.98 -6.94
C ASP A 178 -6.50 15.11 -7.98
N GLY A 179 -6.25 14.06 -8.77
CA GLY A 179 -5.17 14.02 -9.76
C GLY A 179 -3.78 13.79 -9.16
N CYS A 180 -3.67 13.42 -7.88
CA CYS A 180 -2.41 13.02 -7.25
C CYS A 180 -2.06 11.58 -7.61
N GLY A 181 -0.86 11.41 -8.18
CA GLY A 181 -0.27 10.11 -8.48
C GLY A 181 0.80 9.73 -7.45
N TRP A 182 0.74 8.49 -6.97
CA TRP A 182 1.77 7.94 -6.07
C TRP A 182 2.88 7.29 -6.90
N ALA A 183 4.03 7.95 -6.99
CA ALA A 183 5.21 7.43 -7.66
C ALA A 183 6.28 7.11 -6.63
N LEU A 184 6.86 5.90 -6.66
CA LEU A 184 7.93 5.55 -5.74
C LEU A 184 9.24 6.20 -6.20
N GLY A 185 9.73 7.19 -5.44
CA GLY A 185 10.99 7.89 -5.70
C GLY A 185 12.23 7.18 -5.16
N GLY A 186 12.08 6.17 -4.29
CA GLY A 186 13.18 5.33 -3.80
C GLY A 186 12.80 4.51 -2.56
N THR A 187 13.55 3.46 -2.26
CA THR A 187 13.40 2.70 -1.02
C THR A 187 14.77 2.24 -0.51
N ILE A 188 15.00 2.43 0.78
CA ILE A 188 16.21 1.96 1.47
C ILE A 188 15.80 0.82 2.38
N PHE A 189 16.50 -0.32 2.30
CA PHE A 189 16.30 -1.48 3.17
C PHE A 189 17.49 -1.64 4.10
N ASN A 190 17.21 -1.91 5.37
CA ASN A 190 18.18 -2.38 6.35
C ASN A 190 17.73 -3.75 6.85
N TYR A 191 18.58 -4.75 6.68
CA TYR A 191 18.34 -6.12 7.11
C TYR A 191 19.10 -6.35 8.43
N HIS A 192 18.38 -6.70 9.49
CA HIS A 192 18.93 -6.85 10.83
C HIS A 192 19.05 -8.33 11.23
N LYS A 193 18.02 -9.12 10.91
CA LYS A 193 17.94 -10.55 11.18
C LYS A 193 17.20 -11.26 10.06
N GLU A 194 17.68 -12.44 9.70
CA GLU A 194 17.05 -13.29 8.71
C GLU A 194 15.69 -13.84 9.18
N ILE A 195 14.79 -14.04 8.22
CA ILE A 195 13.49 -14.69 8.45
C ILE A 195 13.60 -16.11 7.90
N PRO A 196 13.56 -17.16 8.74
CA PRO A 196 13.75 -18.53 8.29
C PRO A 196 12.61 -19.02 7.39
N MET A 197 12.94 -19.93 6.49
CA MET A 197 11.94 -20.66 5.71
C MET A 197 10.92 -21.31 6.65
N PHE A 198 9.65 -21.33 6.25
CA PHE A 198 8.53 -21.86 7.02
C PHE A 198 8.20 -21.13 8.32
N SER A 199 8.70 -19.91 8.49
CA SER A 199 8.27 -19.03 9.58
C SER A 199 7.22 -18.01 9.13
N LYS A 200 6.45 -17.52 10.10
CA LYS A 200 5.54 -16.40 9.91
C LYS A 200 6.23 -15.10 10.34
N TYR A 201 5.87 -14.00 9.69
CA TYR A 201 6.30 -12.67 10.09
C TYR A 201 5.18 -11.66 9.82
N ALA A 202 5.17 -10.57 10.57
CA ALA A 202 4.32 -9.41 10.34
C ALA A 202 5.11 -8.31 9.64
N LEU A 203 4.48 -7.67 8.66
CA LEU A 203 4.97 -6.48 7.98
C LEU A 203 4.03 -5.32 8.30
N THR A 204 4.57 -4.32 8.97
CA THR A 204 3.82 -3.11 9.34
C THR A 204 4.34 -1.90 8.57
N VAL A 205 3.46 -1.18 7.91
CA VAL A 205 3.73 0.10 7.23
C VAL A 205 3.00 1.24 7.95
N GLN A 206 3.69 2.37 8.10
CA GLN A 206 3.16 3.60 8.69
C GLN A 206 3.77 4.85 8.04
N VAL A 207 3.07 5.97 8.11
CA VAL A 207 3.62 7.28 7.74
C VAL A 207 4.64 7.72 8.79
N ALA A 208 5.83 8.13 8.35
CA ALA A 208 6.84 8.72 9.21
C ALA A 208 6.83 10.25 9.16
N GLY A 209 6.50 10.81 8.01
CA GLY A 209 6.54 12.24 7.76
C GLY A 209 6.37 12.56 6.29
N TRP A 210 6.29 13.84 5.97
CA TRP A 210 6.35 14.35 4.61
C TRP A 210 7.10 15.69 4.61
N ASP A 211 7.60 16.08 3.45
CA ASP A 211 8.19 17.39 3.19
C ASP A 211 7.35 18.16 2.14
N GLN A 212 7.95 19.11 1.44
CA GLN A 212 7.25 19.89 0.42
C GLN A 212 6.78 19.06 -0.79
N LYS A 213 7.49 17.97 -1.11
CA LYS A 213 7.25 17.15 -2.31
C LYS A 213 7.06 15.67 -1.98
N TRP A 214 7.82 15.17 -1.02
CA TRP A 214 7.97 13.75 -0.76
C TRP A 214 7.23 13.33 0.51
N MET A 215 6.68 12.12 0.49
CA MET A 215 6.14 11.43 1.65
C MET A 215 7.00 10.22 2.01
N TYR A 216 7.23 10.02 3.31
CA TYR A 216 8.08 8.96 3.83
C TYR A 216 7.23 7.90 4.55
N LEU A 217 7.26 6.68 4.03
CA LEU A 217 6.67 5.51 4.68
C LEU A 217 7.77 4.66 5.32
N VAL A 218 7.56 4.27 6.58
CA VAL A 218 8.43 3.33 7.28
C VAL A 218 7.75 1.98 7.33
N ALA A 219 8.50 0.96 6.94
CA ALA A 219 8.09 -0.44 7.02
C ALA A 219 8.98 -1.20 8.01
N ARG A 220 8.37 -2.08 8.79
CA ARG A 220 9.07 -2.94 9.76
C ARG A 220 8.59 -4.37 9.61
N TRP A 221 9.55 -5.30 9.58
CA TRP A 221 9.30 -6.73 9.64
C TRP A 221 9.55 -7.20 11.06
N THR A 222 8.52 -7.75 11.70
CA THR A 222 8.53 -8.21 13.09
C THR A 222 7.96 -9.63 13.18
N PRO A 223 8.11 -10.32 14.31
CA PRO A 223 7.33 -11.52 14.61
C PRO A 223 5.82 -11.26 14.47
N PRO A 224 5.01 -12.30 14.19
CA PRO A 224 3.56 -12.20 14.17
C PRO A 224 3.00 -11.67 15.50
N PRO A 225 1.90 -10.90 15.46
CA PRO A 225 1.30 -10.32 16.67
C PRO A 225 0.72 -11.36 17.65
N ASP A 226 0.58 -12.63 17.25
CA ASP A 226 0.08 -13.71 18.10
C ASP A 226 1.21 -14.57 18.72
N ASP A 227 2.44 -14.43 18.21
CA ASP A 227 3.65 -15.13 18.71
C ASP A 227 4.52 -14.21 19.58
N VAL A 228 3.99 -13.06 20.00
CA VAL A 228 4.64 -12.26 21.03
C VAL A 228 4.32 -12.88 22.38
N ASP A 229 5.36 -13.43 23.02
CA ASP A 229 5.37 -13.65 24.46
C ASP A 229 4.69 -12.45 25.14
N GLU A 230 3.80 -12.69 26.10
CA GLU A 230 2.94 -11.70 26.77
C GLU A 230 3.72 -10.43 27.20
N GLU A 231 5.01 -10.61 27.52
CA GLU A 231 6.00 -9.59 27.83
C GLU A 231 6.33 -8.63 26.66
N THR A 232 6.44 -9.14 25.43
CA THR A 232 6.71 -8.32 24.24
C THR A 232 5.47 -7.55 23.74
N ALA A 233 4.27 -8.08 24.00
CA ALA A 233 3.01 -7.41 23.70
C ALA A 233 2.79 -6.19 24.62
N GLU A 234 3.11 -6.32 25.93
CA GLU A 234 3.17 -5.19 26.85
C GLU A 234 4.21 -4.14 26.44
N VAL A 235 5.39 -4.56 25.96
CA VAL A 235 6.42 -3.64 25.44
C VAL A 235 5.98 -2.93 24.16
N LEU A 236 5.23 -3.60 23.27
CA LEU A 236 4.62 -2.98 22.07
C LEU A 236 3.52 -1.97 22.42
N GLU A 237 2.77 -2.22 23.50
CA GLU A 237 1.78 -1.27 24.01
C GLU A 237 2.46 -0.08 24.71
N GLN A 238 3.58 -0.31 25.40
CA GLN A 238 4.41 0.71 26.07
C GLN A 238 5.34 1.48 25.10
N THR A 239 5.57 0.98 23.88
CA THR A 239 6.33 1.66 22.80
C THR A 239 5.45 2.43 21.82
N LYS A 240 4.15 2.61 22.10
CA LYS A 240 3.49 3.87 21.71
C LYS A 240 4.41 4.99 22.21
N PRO A 241 4.84 5.95 21.37
CA PRO A 241 5.80 6.95 21.81
C PRO A 241 5.24 7.61 23.07
N LYS A 242 5.90 7.40 24.22
CA LYS A 242 5.64 8.23 25.40
C LYS A 242 5.91 9.64 24.92
N ARG A 243 4.82 10.40 24.75
CA ARG A 243 4.79 11.79 24.30
C ARG A 243 5.99 12.50 24.91
N THR A 244 6.86 13.03 24.06
CA THR A 244 8.09 13.71 24.52
C THR A 244 7.70 14.76 25.55
N LEU A 245 8.53 14.97 26.59
CA LEU A 245 8.30 16.03 27.57
C LEU A 245 8.04 17.38 26.89
N SER A 246 8.70 17.65 25.76
CA SER A 246 8.43 18.84 24.94
C SER A 246 7.00 18.90 24.38
N SER A 247 6.40 17.78 23.96
CA SER A 247 5.00 17.73 23.49
C SER A 247 3.98 17.81 24.62
N VAL A 248 4.32 17.30 25.82
CA VAL A 248 3.49 17.46 27.03
C VAL A 248 3.53 18.91 27.51
N GLU A 249 4.71 19.51 27.56
CA GLU A 249 4.90 20.92 27.93
C GLU A 249 4.33 21.87 26.85
N LEU A 250 4.45 21.57 25.56
CA LEU A 250 3.78 22.33 24.48
C LEU A 250 2.27 22.24 24.58
N ARG A 251 1.72 21.12 25.03
CA ARG A 251 0.26 20.96 25.19
C ARG A 251 -0.24 21.64 26.46
N LYS A 252 0.54 21.62 27.55
CA LYS A 252 0.28 22.41 28.75
C LYS A 252 0.39 23.91 28.46
N PHE A 253 1.40 24.32 27.68
CA PHE A 253 1.56 25.70 27.21
C PHE A 253 0.44 26.11 26.25
N ALA A 254 0.08 25.26 25.28
CA ALA A 254 -1.05 25.54 24.39
C ALA A 254 -2.37 25.57 25.16
N ALA A 255 -2.56 24.71 26.17
CA ALA A 255 -3.71 24.73 27.05
C ALA A 255 -3.73 25.99 27.95
N SER A 256 -2.58 26.43 28.48
CA SER A 256 -2.49 27.66 29.28
C SER A 256 -2.69 28.91 28.41
N VAL A 257 -2.19 28.90 27.17
CA VAL A 257 -2.43 29.97 26.19
C VAL A 257 -3.91 30.01 25.83
N MET A 258 -4.54 28.88 25.51
CA MET A 258 -5.98 28.80 25.25
C MET A 258 -6.84 29.20 26.45
N GLN A 259 -6.40 28.84 27.66
CA GLN A 259 -7.09 29.22 28.90
C GLN A 259 -6.94 30.71 29.19
N SER A 260 -5.74 31.28 28.99
CA SER A 260 -5.51 32.73 29.07
C SER A 260 -6.28 33.52 28.00
N GLN A 261 -6.47 32.95 26.80
CA GLN A 261 -7.29 33.55 25.75
C GLN A 261 -8.78 33.50 26.11
N ARG A 262 -9.26 32.38 26.67
CA ARG A 262 -10.64 32.25 27.18
C ARG A 262 -10.90 33.17 28.38
N GLU A 263 -9.91 33.39 29.23
CA GLU A 263 -9.97 34.31 30.37
C GLU A 263 -9.89 35.77 29.90
N ALA A 264 -9.09 36.09 28.88
CA ALA A 264 -9.05 37.40 28.25
C ALA A 264 -10.33 37.73 27.47
N GLU A 265 -10.97 36.73 26.84
CA GLU A 265 -12.29 36.86 26.20
C GLU A 265 -13.41 37.03 27.24
N LYS A 266 -13.34 36.33 28.38
CA LYS A 266 -14.24 36.56 29.53
C LYS A 266 -14.00 37.92 30.19
N GLY A 267 -12.75 38.39 30.22
CA GLY A 267 -12.35 39.69 30.77
C GLY A 267 -12.77 40.87 29.90
N LYS A 268 -12.85 40.70 28.57
CA LYS A 268 -13.38 41.75 27.67
C LYS A 268 -14.87 42.05 27.83
N GLY A 269 -15.61 41.22 28.59
CA GLY A 269 -16.99 41.48 29.01
C GLY A 269 -17.15 42.28 30.31
N LYS A 270 -16.05 42.67 30.97
CA LYS A 270 -16.10 43.46 32.21
C LYS A 270 -15.03 44.54 32.16
N ALA A 271 -15.47 45.76 31.88
CA ALA A 271 -14.62 46.94 31.88
C ALA A 271 -14.06 47.23 33.28
N ASP A 272 -12.88 47.85 33.24
CA ASP A 272 -12.39 48.91 34.12
C ASP A 272 -11.89 48.59 35.55
N GLU A 273 -10.95 49.44 35.95
CA GLU A 273 -10.34 49.65 37.27
C GLU A 273 -9.23 48.69 37.77
N GLY A 274 -8.08 49.29 38.13
CA GLY A 274 -7.34 48.84 39.31
C GLY A 274 -5.85 48.58 39.15
N SER A 275 -5.05 49.62 39.40
CA SER A 275 -3.61 49.64 39.69
C SER A 275 -3.13 48.59 40.72
N GLY A 276 -1.88 48.10 40.57
CA GLY A 276 -1.15 47.48 41.68
C GLY A 276 0.12 46.71 41.29
N ALA A 277 1.28 47.29 41.58
CA ALA A 277 2.61 46.69 41.45
C ALA A 277 2.93 45.64 42.54
N ALA A 278 3.84 44.69 42.26
CA ALA A 278 5.02 44.33 43.08
C ALA A 278 5.63 42.96 42.70
N THR A 279 6.91 42.82 43.03
CA THR A 279 7.97 41.96 42.47
C THR A 279 8.18 40.65 43.30
N PRO A 280 9.31 39.88 43.24
CA PRO A 280 9.34 38.46 42.84
C PRO A 280 9.79 37.49 43.97
N GLU A 281 10.20 36.27 43.58
CA GLU A 281 10.82 35.17 44.36
C GLU A 281 9.81 34.12 44.91
N THR A 282 10.02 32.81 44.81
CA THR A 282 11.19 32.01 45.20
C THR A 282 11.13 30.61 44.57
N ARG A 283 12.30 30.01 44.36
CA ARG A 283 12.53 28.60 43.96
C ARG A 283 12.62 27.72 45.22
N PRO A 284 12.21 26.44 45.17
CA PRO A 284 13.09 25.38 45.69
C PRO A 284 13.15 24.20 44.71
N SER A 285 14.34 23.80 44.31
CA SER A 285 15.20 22.78 44.95
C SER A 285 14.93 21.39 44.38
N SER A 286 15.94 20.93 43.65
CA SER A 286 16.14 19.62 43.05
C SER A 286 16.01 18.48 44.06
N ASN A 287 15.19 17.48 43.71
CA ASN A 287 15.40 16.12 44.18
C ASN A 287 15.77 15.27 42.96
N ASP A 288 17.05 14.92 42.89
CA ASP A 288 17.56 13.89 42.00
C ASP A 288 16.92 12.55 42.39
N THR A 289 16.11 12.02 41.49
CA THR A 289 15.81 10.59 41.46
C THR A 289 16.10 10.13 40.05
N ALA A 290 17.30 9.60 39.86
CA ALA A 290 17.71 8.95 38.62
C ALA A 290 16.65 7.90 38.22
N PRO A 291 16.07 7.97 37.01
CA PRO A 291 15.20 6.91 36.55
C PRO A 291 16.07 5.69 36.25
N LYS A 292 15.82 4.61 36.99
CA LYS A 292 16.31 3.27 36.67
C LYS A 292 15.99 2.97 35.21
N THR A 293 17.03 2.81 34.41
CA THR A 293 16.96 2.35 33.03
C THR A 293 16.43 0.93 33.02
N SER A 294 15.11 0.78 32.88
CA SER A 294 14.53 -0.51 32.48
C SER A 294 15.07 -0.83 31.09
N LYS A 295 15.93 -1.85 31.01
CA LYS A 295 16.37 -2.41 29.73
C LYS A 295 15.12 -2.82 28.95
N SER A 296 14.80 -2.06 27.90
CA SER A 296 13.79 -2.47 26.92
C SER A 296 14.28 -3.77 26.29
N THR A 297 13.55 -4.87 26.49
CA THR A 297 13.79 -6.11 25.74
C THR A 297 13.70 -5.74 24.25
N PRO A 298 14.74 -6.02 23.44
CA PRO A 298 14.73 -5.58 22.06
C PRO A 298 13.61 -6.30 21.33
N THR A 299 12.60 -5.56 20.87
CA THR A 299 11.62 -6.07 19.91
C THR A 299 12.42 -6.66 18.76
N THR A 300 12.26 -7.97 18.50
CA THR A 300 12.97 -8.59 17.39
C THR A 300 12.48 -7.93 16.11
N VAL A 301 13.35 -7.20 15.42
CA VAL A 301 13.07 -6.60 14.12
C VAL A 301 13.95 -7.33 13.11
N TYR A 302 13.31 -7.95 12.11
CA TYR A 302 14.00 -8.67 11.05
C TYR A 302 14.60 -7.71 10.03
N ALA A 303 13.79 -6.76 9.58
CA ALA A 303 14.19 -5.75 8.62
C ALA A 303 13.42 -4.45 8.84
N THR A 304 13.96 -3.37 8.32
CA THR A 304 13.29 -2.07 8.24
C THR A 304 13.49 -1.48 6.85
N ALA A 305 12.48 -0.81 6.32
CA ALA A 305 12.62 -0.07 5.08
C ALA A 305 12.03 1.33 5.19
N VAL A 306 12.62 2.28 4.48
CA VAL A 306 12.09 3.64 4.32
C VAL A 306 11.82 3.85 2.84
N SER A 307 10.55 4.09 2.50
CA SER A 307 10.11 4.39 1.14
C SER A 307 9.83 5.87 1.01
N ARG A 308 10.33 6.47 -0.07
CA ARG A 308 10.07 7.86 -0.44
C ARG A 308 9.12 7.87 -1.64
N TYR A 309 7.95 8.47 -1.49
CA TYR A 309 6.95 8.71 -2.53
C TYR A 309 6.94 10.17 -2.92
#